data_AF-A0A7M5UZ91-F1
#
_entry.id   AF-A0A7M5UZ91-F1
#
_cell.length_a   1.000
_cell.length_b   1.000
_cell.length_c   1.000
_cell.angle_alpha   90.00
_cell.angle_beta   90.00
_cell.angle_gamma   90.00
#
_symmetry.space_group_name_H-M   'P 1'
#
loop_
_entity.id
_entity.type
_entity.pdbx_description
1 polymer ?
#
loop_
_entity_poly.entity_id
_entity_poly.type
_entity_poly.pdbx_seq_one_letter_code
_entity_poly.pdbx_strand_id
1 'polypeptide(L)'
;MDDENDEERSVSLETGEVEDAFGETFIPSISDRLQIGYAASDKACQTQASEIINLKKMSDVLGIVIKDISMLKRSLYFSKLTLQAEYDGRLEAVAFELYNRVNKRVAEIEAIHKERIDVIRRSYKQQMSNALAKLSRDYQIFYGDKDAILEAENRKKLEEMNRHKEMMRKNELAQKEMYEMLQMQMEEDKAKQEIVPSRKSSAASIGGFLDEIDELNTVIKATIIYQQQKIHQVTLQYTVDKDFVFEILC
;
A
#
# COMPACT_ATOMS: atom_id res chain seq x y z
N MET A 1 -7.80 -23.16 21.35
CA MET A 1 -6.53 -23.90 21.28
C MET A 1 -5.94 -23.68 22.64
N ASP A 2 -6.55 -24.39 23.56
CA ASP A 2 -6.49 -24.21 25.00
C ASP A 2 -5.91 -25.53 25.48
N ASP A 3 -4.59 -25.58 25.60
CA ASP A 3 -3.89 -26.76 26.12
C ASP A 3 -3.29 -26.37 27.47
N GLU A 4 -4.08 -26.67 28.49
CA GLU A 4 -3.69 -27.48 29.65
C GLU A 4 -2.28 -27.21 30.21
N ASN A 5 -2.19 -26.33 31.20
CA ASN A 5 -1.21 -26.51 32.27
C ASN A 5 -1.68 -25.87 33.57
N ASP A 6 -2.85 -26.32 34.05
CA ASP A 6 -3.22 -26.15 35.45
C ASP A 6 -2.56 -27.30 36.23
N GLU A 7 -1.36 -27.04 36.73
CA GLU A 7 -0.75 -27.84 37.78
C GLU A 7 -1.71 -27.85 38.98
N GLU A 8 -2.50 -28.92 39.09
CA GLU A 8 -3.26 -29.29 40.27
C GLU A 8 -2.31 -29.45 41.46
N ARG A 9 -2.02 -28.33 42.12
CA ARG A 9 -1.43 -28.30 43.45
C ARG A 9 -2.51 -28.72 44.43
N SER A 10 -2.72 -30.04 44.51
CA SER A 10 -3.45 -30.69 45.58
C SER A 10 -2.81 -30.29 46.91
N VAL A 11 -3.43 -29.29 47.57
CA VAL A 11 -3.18 -29.01 48.98
C VAL A 11 -3.76 -30.21 49.71
N SER A 12 -2.88 -31.14 50.09
CA SER A 12 -3.20 -32.20 51.02
C SER A 12 -3.82 -31.57 52.26
N LEU A 13 -5.14 -31.68 52.38
CA LEU A 13 -5.82 -31.65 53.65
C LEU A 13 -5.28 -32.84 54.43
N GLU A 14 -4.22 -32.62 55.21
CA GLU A 14 -3.91 -33.47 56.35
C GLU A 14 -5.06 -33.28 57.36
N THR A 15 -6.18 -33.95 57.09
CA THR A 15 -7.00 -34.48 58.16
C THR A 15 -6.08 -35.40 58.93
N GLY A 16 -5.61 -34.94 60.09
CA GLY A 16 -4.94 -35.76 61.08
C GLY A 16 -5.92 -36.80 61.61
N GLU A 17 -6.23 -37.79 60.79
CA GLU A 17 -6.76 -39.07 61.22
C GLU A 17 -5.55 -39.83 61.76
N VAL A 18 -5.37 -39.73 63.07
CA VAL A 18 -4.55 -40.68 63.80
C VAL A 18 -5.27 -42.01 63.65
N GLU A 19 -4.77 -42.87 62.76
CA GLU A 19 -5.17 -44.28 62.73
C GLU A 19 -4.85 -44.88 64.09
N ASP A 20 -5.88 -44.96 64.93
CA ASP A 20 -5.89 -45.69 66.18
C ASP A 20 -5.79 -47.19 65.87
N ALA A 21 -4.57 -47.65 65.61
CA ALA A 21 -4.20 -49.05 65.53
C ALA A 21 -4.27 -49.69 66.92
N PHE A 22 -5.49 -49.87 67.45
CA PHE A 22 -5.74 -50.70 68.62
C PHE A 22 -5.82 -52.17 68.20
N GLY A 23 -4.67 -52.78 67.93
CA GLY A 23 -4.49 -54.17 68.34
C GLY A 23 -4.61 -54.18 69.86
N GLU A 24 -5.49 -55.02 70.41
CA GLU A 24 -5.78 -55.21 71.84
C GLU A 24 -4.56 -55.66 72.65
N THR A 25 -3.52 -54.83 72.67
CA THR A 25 -2.43 -54.95 73.60
C THR A 25 -2.97 -54.34 74.88
N PHE A 26 -3.43 -55.19 75.81
CA PHE A 26 -3.86 -54.73 77.13
C PHE A 26 -2.69 -53.96 77.76
N ILE A 27 -2.77 -52.63 77.77
CA ILE A 27 -1.82 -51.77 78.44
C ILE A 27 -2.33 -51.62 79.87
N PRO A 28 -1.72 -52.28 80.86
CA PRO A 28 -2.17 -52.18 82.25
C PRO A 28 -2.15 -50.71 82.67
N SER A 29 -3.19 -50.32 83.42
CA SER A 29 -3.37 -48.96 83.89
C SER A 29 -2.17 -48.53 84.73
N ILE A 30 -1.94 -47.22 84.87
CA ILE A 30 -0.82 -46.70 85.68
C ILE A 30 -0.89 -47.23 87.12
N SER A 31 -2.10 -47.47 87.64
CA SER A 31 -2.32 -48.07 88.97
C SER A 31 -1.83 -49.52 89.06
N ASP A 32 -2.04 -50.32 88.00
CA ASP A 32 -1.59 -51.72 87.95
C ASP A 32 -0.06 -51.83 87.90
N ARG A 33 0.61 -50.81 87.36
CA ARG A 33 2.07 -50.73 87.30
C ARG A 33 2.72 -50.30 88.62
N LEU A 34 1.94 -49.75 89.55
CA LEU A 34 2.43 -49.18 90.81
C LEU A 34 2.39 -50.15 92.00
N GLN A 35 2.37 -51.47 91.76
CA GLN A 35 2.44 -52.47 92.81
C GLN A 35 3.85 -52.54 93.40
N ILE A 36 4.05 -52.03 94.63
CA ILE A 36 5.32 -52.11 95.36
C ILE A 36 5.06 -52.74 96.75
N GLY A 37 5.54 -53.97 96.98
CA GLY A 37 5.50 -54.67 98.27
C GLY A 37 5.06 -56.15 98.23
N TYR A 38 5.35 -56.91 99.29
CA TYR A 38 5.28 -58.39 99.34
C TYR A 38 3.86 -59.00 99.45
N ALA A 39 2.82 -58.19 99.29
CA ALA A 39 1.47 -58.66 99.06
C ALA A 39 0.80 -57.60 98.20
N ALA A 40 0.29 -58.01 97.03
CA ALA A 40 -0.43 -57.17 96.08
C ALA A 40 -1.79 -56.69 96.64
N SER A 41 -1.76 -56.05 97.80
CA SER A 41 -2.87 -55.24 98.30
C SER A 41 -2.81 -53.94 97.54
N ASP A 42 -3.84 -53.70 96.72
CA ASP A 42 -4.14 -52.40 96.17
C ASP A 42 -4.13 -51.38 97.32
N LYS A 43 -3.06 -50.58 97.38
CA LYS A 43 -3.16 -49.31 98.08
C LYS A 43 -3.76 -48.39 97.06
N ALA A 44 -5.09 -48.31 97.05
CA ALA A 44 -5.77 -47.19 96.45
C ALA A 44 -5.00 -45.96 96.91
N CYS A 45 -4.30 -45.28 95.99
CA CYS A 45 -3.64 -44.03 96.26
C CYS A 45 -4.75 -43.07 96.63
N GLN A 46 -5.10 -43.06 97.92
CA GLN A 46 -6.24 -42.34 98.44
C GLN A 46 -5.85 -40.88 98.31
N THR A 47 -6.34 -40.25 97.25
CA THR A 47 -6.10 -38.84 96.97
C THR A 47 -6.50 -38.08 98.22
N GLN A 48 -5.56 -37.37 98.83
CA GLN A 48 -5.88 -36.61 100.03
C GLN A 48 -6.89 -35.53 99.65
N ALA A 49 -7.86 -35.22 100.51
CA ALA A 49 -8.88 -34.22 100.19
C ALA A 49 -8.27 -32.85 99.80
N SER A 50 -7.07 -32.53 100.29
CA SER A 50 -6.26 -31.37 99.92
C SER A 50 -5.76 -31.41 98.47
N GLU A 51 -5.42 -32.58 97.94
CA GLU A 51 -4.96 -32.78 96.55
C GLU A 51 -6.11 -32.56 95.56
N ILE A 52 -7.34 -32.97 95.91
CA ILE A 52 -8.54 -32.75 95.08
C ILE A 52 -8.77 -31.25 94.85
N ILE A 53 -8.59 -30.42 95.88
CA ILE A 53 -8.73 -28.96 95.79
C ILE A 53 -7.66 -28.37 94.86
N ASN A 54 -6.42 -28.87 94.93
CA ASN A 54 -5.33 -28.41 94.06
C ASN A 54 -5.55 -28.83 92.60
N LEU A 55 -6.03 -30.04 92.35
CA LEU A 55 -6.41 -30.52 91.02
C LEU A 55 -7.53 -29.66 90.42
N LYS A 56 -8.50 -29.25 91.24
CA LYS A 56 -9.57 -28.34 90.79
C LYS A 56 -9.02 -26.96 90.40
N LYS A 57 -8.14 -26.38 91.22
CA LYS A 57 -7.45 -25.11 90.90
C LYS A 57 -6.65 -25.21 89.60
N MET A 58 -5.89 -26.30 89.42
CA MET A 58 -5.16 -26.54 88.17
C MET A 58 -6.10 -26.65 86.97
N SER A 59 -7.19 -27.40 87.10
CA SER A 59 -8.21 -27.52 86.04
C SER A 59 -8.82 -26.16 85.67
N ASP A 60 -9.08 -25.31 86.66
CA ASP A 60 -9.62 -23.96 86.43
C ASP A 60 -8.60 -23.07 85.70
N VAL A 61 -7.34 -23.10 86.09
CA VAL A 61 -6.25 -22.38 85.40
C VAL A 61 -6.07 -22.89 83.97
N LEU A 62 -6.12 -24.22 83.76
CA LEU A 62 -6.02 -24.83 82.44
C LEU A 62 -7.19 -24.42 81.54
N GLY A 63 -8.40 -24.30 82.11
CA GLY A 63 -9.58 -23.78 81.43
C GLY A 63 -9.43 -22.31 80.99
N ILE A 64 -8.75 -21.48 81.79
CA ILE A 64 -8.42 -20.09 81.41
C ILE A 64 -7.42 -20.09 80.26
N VAL A 65 -6.34 -20.86 80.36
CA VAL A 65 -5.31 -20.96 79.32
C VAL A 65 -5.88 -21.44 77.99
N ILE A 66 -6.80 -22.41 77.99
CA ILE A 66 -7.48 -22.88 76.77
C ILE A 66 -8.30 -21.75 76.12
N LYS A 67 -8.99 -20.93 76.93
CA LYS A 67 -9.74 -19.77 76.43
C LYS A 67 -8.80 -18.72 75.85
N ASP A 68 -7.69 -18.44 76.52
CA ASP A 68 -6.68 -17.48 76.06
C ASP A 68 -6.04 -17.94 74.75
N ILE A 69 -5.69 -19.22 74.63
CA ILE A 69 -5.19 -19.82 73.39
C ILE A 69 -6.23 -19.69 72.27
N SER A 70 -7.51 -19.93 72.56
CA SER A 70 -8.58 -19.82 71.57
C SER A 70 -8.80 -18.38 71.10
N MET A 71 -8.73 -17.41 72.02
CA MET A 71 -8.78 -15.99 71.69
C MET A 71 -7.56 -15.56 70.87
N LEU A 72 -6.36 -16.03 71.25
CA LEU A 72 -5.13 -15.73 70.53
C LEU A 72 -5.16 -16.31 69.10
N LYS A 73 -5.61 -17.55 68.93
CA LYS A 73 -5.79 -18.18 67.60
C LYS A 73 -6.72 -17.35 66.71
N ARG A 74 -7.84 -16.87 67.25
CA ARG A 74 -8.77 -16.00 66.51
C ARG A 74 -8.14 -14.66 66.16
N SER A 75 -7.43 -14.03 67.09
CA SER A 75 -6.73 -12.77 66.87
C SER A 75 -5.67 -12.89 65.77
N LEU A 76 -4.87 -13.96 65.83
CA LEU A 76 -3.84 -14.27 64.83
C LEU A 76 -4.46 -14.52 63.46
N TYR A 77 -5.56 -15.28 63.40
CA TYR A 77 -6.28 -15.50 62.15
C TYR A 77 -6.80 -14.19 61.54
N PHE A 78 -7.38 -13.30 62.35
CA PHE A 78 -7.82 -11.99 61.87
C PHE A 78 -6.65 -11.15 61.37
N SER A 79 -5.55 -11.08 62.15
CA SER A 79 -4.35 -10.36 61.75
C SER A 79 -3.76 -10.88 60.44
N LYS A 80 -3.79 -12.21 60.22
CA LYS A 80 -3.36 -12.82 58.95
C LYS A 80 -4.24 -12.34 57.80
N LEU A 81 -5.56 -12.37 57.96
CA LEU A 81 -6.49 -11.92 56.92
C LEU A 81 -6.31 -10.43 56.59
N THR A 82 -6.15 -9.59 57.61
CA THR A 82 -5.89 -8.15 57.43
C THR A 82 -4.60 -7.92 56.65
N LEU A 83 -3.50 -8.58 57.04
CA LEU A 83 -2.23 -8.47 56.34
C LEU A 83 -2.34 -8.95 54.89
N GLN A 84 -3.00 -10.09 54.67
CA GLN A 84 -3.18 -10.63 53.33
C GLN A 84 -3.97 -9.66 52.43
N ALA A 85 -5.08 -9.11 52.93
CA ALA A 85 -5.87 -8.13 52.18
C ALA A 85 -5.09 -6.84 51.87
N GLU A 86 -4.26 -6.36 52.81
CA GLU A 86 -3.40 -5.21 52.56
C GLU A 86 -2.32 -5.49 51.51
N TYR A 87 -1.70 -6.67 51.56
CA TYR A 87 -0.69 -7.08 50.57
C TYR A 87 -1.29 -7.23 49.18
N ASP A 88 -2.43 -7.91 49.08
CA ASP A 88 -3.14 -8.11 47.81
C ASP A 88 -3.56 -6.75 47.22
N GLY A 89 -4.10 -5.85 48.04
CA GLY A 89 -4.48 -4.50 47.59
C GLY A 89 -3.28 -3.65 47.13
N ARG A 90 -2.13 -3.73 47.82
CA ARG A 90 -0.90 -3.03 47.39
C ARG A 90 -0.34 -3.62 46.11
N LEU A 91 -0.34 -4.95 46.00
CA LEU A 91 0.16 -5.65 44.82
C LEU A 91 -0.67 -5.27 43.59
N GLU A 92 -2.00 -5.27 43.71
CA GLU A 92 -2.91 -4.87 42.64
C GLU A 92 -2.71 -3.40 42.25
N ALA A 93 -2.56 -2.50 43.23
CA ALA A 93 -2.31 -1.08 42.95
C ALA A 93 -1.01 -0.86 42.15
N VAL A 94 0.08 -1.53 42.53
CA VAL A 94 1.37 -1.44 41.83
C VAL A 94 1.28 -2.08 40.44
N ALA A 95 0.60 -3.23 40.31
CA ALA A 95 0.40 -3.89 39.03
C ALA A 95 -0.41 -3.00 38.07
N PHE A 96 -1.48 -2.37 38.56
CA PHE A 96 -2.30 -1.45 37.79
C PHE A 96 -1.54 -0.18 37.39
N GLU A 97 -0.74 0.40 38.29
CA GLU A 97 0.13 1.52 37.97
C GLU A 97 1.11 1.17 36.85
N LEU A 98 1.78 0.02 36.97
CA LEU A 98 2.72 -0.47 35.97
C LEU A 98 2.03 -0.69 34.61
N TYR A 99 0.88 -1.35 34.61
CA TYR A 99 0.06 -1.57 33.41
C TYR A 99 -0.27 -0.25 32.71
N ASN A 100 -0.78 0.73 33.46
CA ASN A 100 -1.11 2.04 32.90
C ASN A 100 0.12 2.77 32.37
N ARG A 101 1.25 2.70 33.08
CA ARG A 101 2.51 3.33 32.65
C ARG A 101 3.01 2.72 31.36
N VAL A 102 3.02 1.39 31.25
CA VAL A 102 3.45 0.68 30.04
C VAL A 102 2.54 1.04 28.88
N ASN A 103 1.22 0.98 29.06
CA ASN A 103 0.27 1.30 27.99
C ASN A 103 0.37 2.74 27.52
N LYS A 104 0.59 3.70 28.43
CA LYS A 104 0.86 5.10 28.04
C LYS A 104 2.11 5.20 27.17
N ARG A 105 3.20 4.52 27.54
CA ARG A 105 4.43 4.51 26.74
C ARG A 105 4.25 3.86 25.38
N VAL A 106 3.50 2.76 25.30
CA VAL A 106 3.17 2.11 24.02
C VAL A 106 2.35 3.06 23.14
N ALA A 107 1.31 3.69 23.68
CA ALA A 107 0.49 4.64 22.94
C ALA A 107 1.29 5.87 22.46
N GLU A 108 2.22 6.39 23.26
CA GLU A 108 3.15 7.45 22.85
C GLU A 108 4.02 7.02 21.66
N ILE A 109 4.58 5.81 21.71
CA ILE A 109 5.41 5.25 20.62
C ILE A 109 4.59 5.07 19.34
N GLU A 110 3.37 4.55 19.45
CA GLU A 110 2.46 4.39 18.32
C GLU A 110 2.10 5.73 17.68
N ALA A 111 1.81 6.75 18.50
CA ALA A 111 1.51 8.09 18.02
C ALA A 111 2.71 8.69 17.25
N ILE A 112 3.92 8.60 17.80
CA ILE A 112 5.15 9.06 17.14
C ILE A 112 5.38 8.30 15.82
N HIS A 113 5.17 6.98 15.82
CA HIS A 113 5.35 6.16 14.63
C HIS A 113 4.36 6.54 13.52
N LYS A 114 3.09 6.74 13.89
CA LYS A 114 2.04 7.20 12.97
C LYS A 114 2.38 8.56 12.37
N GLU A 115 2.82 9.51 13.20
CA GLU A 115 3.24 10.83 12.73
C GLU A 115 4.41 10.74 11.74
N ARG A 116 5.43 9.92 12.05
CA ARG A 116 6.57 9.69 11.15
C ARG A 116 6.12 9.13 9.80
N ILE A 117 5.24 8.14 9.79
CA ILE A 117 4.69 7.58 8.56
C ILE A 117 3.98 8.66 7.75
N ASP A 118 3.17 9.50 8.39
CA ASP A 118 2.43 10.55 7.69
C ASP A 118 3.36 11.63 7.11
N VAL A 119 4.43 11.99 7.82
CA VAL A 119 5.48 12.87 7.27
C VAL A 119 6.13 12.25 6.03
N ILE A 120 6.50 10.97 6.10
CA ILE A 120 7.11 10.26 4.98
C ILE A 120 6.16 10.20 3.78
N ARG A 121 4.89 9.85 3.99
CA ARG A 121 3.86 9.82 2.93
C ARG A 121 3.67 11.18 2.29
N ARG A 122 3.61 12.26 3.09
CA ARG A 122 3.51 13.63 2.57
C ARG A 122 4.73 13.99 1.74
N SER A 123 5.93 13.66 2.21
CA SER A 123 7.19 13.90 1.48
C SER A 123 7.19 13.20 0.12
N TYR A 124 6.87 11.91 0.05
CA TYR A 124 6.83 11.18 -1.23
C TYR A 124 5.76 11.71 -2.18
N LYS A 125 4.57 12.04 -1.66
CA LYS A 125 3.52 12.65 -2.47
C LYS A 125 3.99 13.99 -3.07
N GLN A 126 4.68 14.80 -2.28
CA GLN A 126 5.24 16.07 -2.75
C GLN A 126 6.35 15.85 -3.78
N GLN A 127 7.25 14.89 -3.55
CA GLN A 127 8.31 14.54 -4.51
C GLN A 127 7.71 14.11 -5.85
N MET A 128 6.66 13.27 -5.83
CA MET A 128 5.96 12.85 -7.04
C MET A 128 5.28 14.01 -7.75
N SER A 129 4.60 14.89 -7.02
CA SER A 129 3.97 16.09 -7.59
C SER A 129 5.01 17.02 -8.22
N ASN A 130 6.15 17.22 -7.55
CA ASN A 130 7.26 18.02 -8.08
C ASN A 130 7.86 17.40 -9.34
N ALA A 131 8.03 16.08 -9.36
CA ALA A 131 8.54 15.36 -10.53
C ALA A 131 7.59 15.45 -11.73
N LEU A 132 6.28 15.30 -11.50
CA LEU A 132 5.25 15.49 -12.53
C LEU A 132 5.23 16.93 -13.06
N ALA A 133 5.31 17.93 -12.17
CA ALA A 133 5.36 19.33 -12.56
C ALA A 133 6.65 19.68 -13.32
N LYS A 134 7.78 19.05 -12.97
CA LYS A 134 9.03 19.16 -13.74
C LYS A 134 8.85 18.54 -15.12
N LEU A 135 8.37 17.30 -15.19
CA LEU A 135 8.15 16.58 -16.44
C LEU A 135 7.21 17.36 -17.38
N SER A 136 6.09 17.87 -16.85
CA SER A 136 5.15 18.68 -17.63
C SER A 136 5.78 19.96 -18.19
N ARG A 137 6.61 20.65 -17.41
CA ARG A 137 7.36 21.81 -17.89
C ARG A 137 8.38 21.42 -18.95
N ASP A 138 9.13 20.35 -18.74
CA ASP A 138 10.14 19.88 -19.69
C ASP A 138 9.47 19.50 -21.04
N TYR A 139 8.30 18.85 -21.00
CA TYR A 139 7.48 18.60 -22.19
C TYR A 139 7.02 19.88 -22.87
N GLN A 140 6.49 20.86 -22.12
CA GLN A 140 6.04 22.13 -22.69
C GLN A 140 7.18 22.91 -23.35
N ILE A 141 8.37 22.93 -22.75
CA ILE A 141 9.54 23.59 -23.34
C ILE A 141 9.94 22.87 -24.63
N PHE A 142 10.10 21.55 -24.58
CA PHE A 142 10.59 20.79 -25.74
C PHE A 142 9.65 20.85 -26.95
N TYR A 143 8.33 20.76 -26.73
CA TYR A 143 7.34 20.83 -27.80
C TYR A 143 6.99 22.27 -28.16
N GLY A 144 6.94 23.19 -27.20
CA GLY A 144 6.72 24.61 -27.47
C GLY A 144 7.83 25.22 -28.33
N ASP A 145 9.09 24.83 -28.11
CA ASP A 145 10.22 25.25 -28.95
C ASP A 145 10.09 24.68 -30.37
N LYS A 146 9.66 23.42 -30.52
CA LYS A 146 9.40 22.81 -31.83
C LYS A 146 8.25 23.50 -32.57
N ASP A 147 7.17 23.81 -31.87
CA ASP A 147 6.01 24.50 -32.43
C ASP A 147 6.39 25.93 -32.84
N ALA A 148 7.18 26.64 -32.02
CA ALA A 148 7.68 27.97 -32.35
C ALA A 148 8.60 27.98 -33.58
N ILE A 149 9.47 26.97 -33.72
CA ILE A 149 10.31 26.78 -34.92
C ILE A 149 9.45 26.48 -36.14
N LEU A 150 8.50 25.55 -36.03
CA LEU A 150 7.59 25.17 -37.11
C LEU A 150 6.75 26.36 -37.57
N GLU A 151 6.22 27.15 -36.64
CA GLU A 151 5.49 28.36 -36.94
C GLU A 151 6.35 29.42 -37.62
N ALA A 152 7.62 29.59 -37.19
CA ALA A 152 8.54 30.51 -37.83
C ALA A 152 8.88 30.08 -39.27
N GLU A 153 9.07 28.78 -39.51
CA GLU A 153 9.23 28.23 -40.86
C GLU A 153 7.98 28.42 -41.72
N ASN A 154 6.79 28.17 -41.16
CA ASN A 154 5.52 28.35 -41.86
C ASN A 154 5.27 29.82 -42.22
N ARG A 155 5.61 30.76 -41.32
CA ARG A 155 5.56 32.20 -41.60
C ARG A 155 6.49 32.59 -42.75
N LYS A 156 7.74 32.10 -42.74
CA LYS A 156 8.70 32.34 -43.84
C LYS A 156 8.18 31.79 -45.18
N LYS A 157 7.70 30.54 -45.20
CA LYS A 157 7.11 29.92 -46.40
C LYS A 157 5.90 30.71 -46.91
N LEU A 158 5.06 31.24 -46.01
CA LEU A 158 3.91 32.06 -46.37
C LEU A 158 4.34 33.40 -46.98
N GLU A 159 5.34 34.06 -46.41
CA GLU A 159 5.92 35.28 -46.98
C GLU A 159 6.53 35.05 -48.36
N GLU A 160 7.31 33.98 -48.53
CA GLU A 160 7.87 33.59 -49.83
C GLU A 160 6.79 33.32 -50.87
N MET A 161 5.74 32.60 -50.48
CA MET A 161 4.58 32.35 -51.34
C MET A 161 3.87 33.64 -51.75
N ASN A 162 3.69 34.58 -50.81
CA ASN A 162 3.06 35.87 -51.09
C ASN A 162 3.92 36.73 -52.03
N ARG A 163 5.25 36.78 -51.82
CA ARG A 163 6.17 37.47 -52.74
C ARG A 163 6.15 36.84 -54.13
N HIS A 164 6.11 35.51 -54.20
CA HIS A 164 6.00 34.80 -55.47
C HIS A 164 4.67 35.10 -56.18
N LYS A 165 3.55 35.11 -55.46
CA LYS A 165 2.24 35.51 -56.01
C LYS A 165 2.25 36.95 -56.54
N GLU A 166 2.85 37.89 -55.82
CA GLU A 166 2.98 39.27 -56.29
C GLU A 166 3.85 39.38 -57.55
N MET A 167 4.97 38.64 -57.60
CA MET A 167 5.82 38.59 -58.79
C MET A 167 5.05 38.02 -59.99
N MET A 168 4.29 36.94 -59.79
CA MET A 168 3.44 36.37 -60.85
C MET A 168 2.38 37.36 -61.32
N ARG A 169 1.71 38.08 -60.42
CA ARG A 169 0.75 39.13 -60.82
C ARG A 169 1.39 40.26 -61.61
N LYS A 170 2.60 40.70 -61.23
CA LYS A 170 3.35 41.71 -61.99
C LYS A 170 3.76 41.19 -63.37
N ASN A 171 4.23 39.95 -63.45
CA ASN A 171 4.57 39.31 -64.72
C ASN A 171 3.33 39.11 -65.61
N GLU A 172 2.19 38.71 -65.06
CA GLU A 172 0.91 38.61 -65.78
C GLU A 172 0.45 39.98 -66.31
N LEU A 173 0.60 41.05 -65.52
CA LEU A 173 0.28 42.40 -65.97
C LEU A 173 1.19 42.84 -67.10
N ALA A 174 2.51 42.64 -66.96
CA ALA A 174 3.48 42.95 -68.01
C ALA A 174 3.23 42.14 -69.29
N GLN A 175 2.83 40.87 -69.18
CA GLN A 175 2.44 40.04 -70.33
C GLN A 175 1.18 40.59 -71.01
N LYS A 176 0.18 41.06 -70.25
CA LYS A 176 -1.03 41.68 -70.81
C LYS A 176 -0.71 42.99 -71.54
N GLU A 177 0.08 43.87 -70.94
CA GLU A 177 0.53 45.11 -71.57
C GLU A 177 1.32 44.83 -72.87
N MET A 178 2.21 43.84 -72.85
CA MET A 178 2.94 43.40 -74.05
C MET A 178 1.99 42.85 -75.13
N TYR A 179 0.98 42.07 -74.74
CA TYR A 179 -0.03 41.53 -75.66
C TYR A 179 -0.86 42.64 -76.30
N GLU A 180 -1.29 43.64 -75.53
CA GLU A 180 -2.03 44.81 -76.03
C GLU A 180 -1.18 45.64 -77.00
N MET A 181 0.11 45.85 -76.70
CA MET A 181 1.03 46.53 -77.62
C MET A 181 1.21 45.76 -78.93
N LEU A 182 1.33 44.43 -78.85
CA LEU A 182 1.42 43.57 -80.03
C LEU A 182 0.12 43.58 -80.84
N GLN A 183 -1.04 43.65 -80.18
CA GLN A 183 -2.34 43.76 -80.82
C GLN A 183 -2.50 45.11 -81.54
N MET A 184 -2.06 46.22 -80.93
CA MET A 184 -2.03 47.53 -81.58
C MET A 184 -1.10 47.55 -82.80
N GLN A 185 0.08 46.90 -82.73
CA GLN A 185 0.95 46.73 -83.90
C GLN A 185 0.27 45.90 -85.00
N MET A 186 -0.42 44.82 -84.65
CA MET A 186 -1.18 44.03 -85.63
C MET A 186 -2.37 44.80 -86.21
N GLU A 187 -2.99 45.71 -85.45
CA GLU A 187 -4.05 46.59 -85.95
C GLU A 187 -3.48 47.70 -86.85
N GLU A 188 -2.31 48.25 -86.54
CA GLU A 188 -1.57 49.14 -87.44
C GLU A 188 -1.13 48.42 -88.73
N ASP A 189 -0.66 47.18 -88.64
CA ASP A 189 -0.27 46.37 -89.79
C ASP A 189 -1.49 45.97 -90.63
N LYS A 190 -2.64 45.69 -89.99
CA LYS A 190 -3.93 45.50 -90.67
C LYS A 190 -4.44 46.79 -91.33
N ALA A 191 -4.28 47.95 -90.68
CA ALA A 191 -4.62 49.25 -91.25
C ALA A 191 -3.71 49.63 -92.44
N LYS A 192 -2.48 49.09 -92.47
CA LYS A 192 -1.56 49.17 -93.63
C LYS A 192 -1.82 48.09 -94.69
N GLN A 193 -2.74 47.15 -94.44
CA GLN A 193 -3.14 46.03 -95.32
C GLN A 193 -4.59 46.16 -95.82
N GLU A 194 -4.98 47.29 -96.38
CA GLU A 194 -6.05 47.30 -97.40
C GLU A 194 -5.43 47.48 -98.79
N ILE A 195 -4.98 46.36 -99.39
CA ILE A 195 -4.98 46.04 -100.84
C ILE A 195 -4.65 44.53 -100.98
N VAL A 196 -5.67 43.78 -101.42
CA VAL A 196 -5.66 42.46 -102.10
C VAL A 196 -5.49 41.16 -101.28
N PRO A 197 -6.46 40.21 -101.37
CA PRO A 197 -6.41 38.91 -100.71
C PRO A 197 -5.88 37.77 -101.62
N SER A 198 -5.58 36.63 -100.97
CA SER A 198 -5.65 35.24 -101.47
C SER A 198 -4.31 34.48 -101.50
N ARG A 199 -4.16 33.42 -100.68
CA ARG A 199 -4.39 32.02 -101.09
C ARG A 199 -4.04 31.01 -99.98
N LYS A 200 -5.03 30.15 -99.69
CA LYS A 200 -5.03 28.72 -99.32
C LYS A 200 -3.68 28.02 -99.11
N SER A 201 -3.53 27.31 -97.97
CA SER A 201 -3.45 25.84 -97.87
C SER A 201 -2.56 25.38 -96.68
N SER A 202 -3.11 24.54 -95.80
CA SER A 202 -2.40 23.39 -95.21
C SER A 202 -3.37 22.64 -94.28
N ALA A 203 -4.22 21.81 -94.88
CA ALA A 203 -4.99 20.80 -94.14
C ALA A 203 -4.22 19.47 -94.00
N ALA A 204 -2.98 19.40 -94.51
CA ALA A 204 -2.16 18.18 -94.52
C ALA A 204 -1.17 18.09 -93.35
N SER A 205 -0.86 19.19 -92.64
CA SER A 205 -0.01 19.14 -91.44
C SER A 205 -0.73 18.67 -90.18
N ILE A 206 -2.06 18.76 -90.11
CA ILE A 206 -2.82 18.46 -88.88
C ILE A 206 -2.91 16.94 -88.63
N GLY A 207 -2.89 16.11 -89.68
CA GLY A 207 -2.98 14.65 -89.56
C GLY A 207 -1.77 14.01 -88.88
N GLY A 208 -0.55 14.46 -89.20
CA GLY A 208 0.68 13.93 -88.58
C GLY A 208 0.79 14.21 -87.08
N PHE A 209 0.31 15.38 -86.63
CA PHE A 209 0.28 15.71 -85.20
C PHE A 209 -0.79 14.93 -84.42
N LEU A 210 -1.88 14.52 -85.07
CA LEU A 210 -2.92 13.71 -84.42
C LEU A 210 -2.46 12.28 -84.16
N ASP A 211 -1.75 11.66 -85.12
CA ASP A 211 -1.19 10.31 -84.94
C ASP A 211 -0.11 10.30 -83.84
N GLU A 212 0.73 11.34 -83.77
CA GLU A 212 1.76 11.48 -82.74
C GLU A 212 1.17 11.73 -81.34
N ILE A 213 0.02 12.44 -81.26
CA ILE A 213 -0.74 12.63 -80.02
C ILE A 213 -1.38 11.31 -79.56
N ASP A 214 -1.90 10.49 -80.47
CA ASP A 214 -2.49 9.20 -80.13
C ASP A 214 -1.44 8.17 -79.69
N GLU A 215 -0.25 8.21 -80.30
CA GLU A 215 0.90 7.40 -79.90
C GLU A 215 1.44 7.82 -78.51
N LEU A 216 1.54 9.13 -78.25
CA LEU A 216 1.88 9.62 -76.90
C LEU A 216 0.83 9.24 -75.85
N ASN A 217 -0.46 9.32 -76.19
CA ASN A 217 -1.54 8.96 -75.27
C ASN A 217 -1.54 7.47 -74.92
N THR A 218 -1.17 6.60 -75.86
CA THR A 218 -1.02 5.16 -75.58
C THR A 218 0.18 4.88 -74.68
N VAL A 219 1.33 5.56 -74.91
CA VAL A 219 2.51 5.45 -74.04
C VAL A 219 2.24 5.97 -72.62
N ILE A 220 1.53 7.09 -72.49
CA ILE A 220 1.15 7.66 -71.18
C ILE A 220 0.24 6.70 -70.42
N LYS A 221 -0.78 6.12 -71.09
CA LYS A 221 -1.67 5.13 -70.46
C LYS A 221 -0.91 3.89 -70.00
N ALA A 222 0.01 3.36 -70.80
CA ALA A 222 0.84 2.23 -70.40
C ALA A 222 1.73 2.55 -69.19
N THR A 223 2.30 3.76 -69.14
CA THR A 223 3.15 4.21 -68.03
C THR A 223 2.35 4.37 -66.74
N ILE A 224 1.13 4.92 -66.81
CA ILE A 224 0.23 5.04 -65.66
C ILE A 224 -0.11 3.66 -65.08
N ILE A 225 -0.44 2.69 -65.94
CA ILE A 225 -0.75 1.30 -65.51
C ILE A 225 0.47 0.68 -64.82
N TYR A 226 1.66 0.83 -65.39
CA TYR A 226 2.90 0.33 -64.79
C TYR A 226 3.18 0.93 -63.41
N GLN A 227 3.00 2.25 -63.25
CA GLN A 227 3.18 2.92 -61.96
C GLN A 227 2.13 2.47 -60.93
N GLN A 228 0.87 2.27 -61.33
CA GLN A 228 -0.17 1.74 -60.45
C GLN A 228 0.13 0.33 -59.96
N GLN A 229 0.64 -0.56 -60.83
CA GLN A 229 1.08 -1.90 -60.45
C GLN A 229 2.24 -1.86 -59.45
N LYS A 230 3.21 -0.97 -59.66
CA LYS A 230 4.36 -0.79 -58.76
C LYS A 230 3.93 -0.28 -57.39
N ILE A 231 3.01 0.69 -57.34
CA ILE A 231 2.42 1.18 -56.09
C ILE A 231 1.67 0.04 -55.37
N HIS A 232 0.93 -0.80 -56.09
CA HIS A 232 0.22 -1.92 -55.49
C HIS A 232 1.17 -2.97 -54.88
N GLN A 233 2.28 -3.29 -55.55
CA GLN A 233 3.31 -4.17 -54.98
C GLN A 233 3.94 -3.59 -53.71
N VAL A 234 4.30 -2.30 -53.72
CA VAL A 234 4.84 -1.63 -52.51
C VAL A 234 3.82 -1.65 -51.38
N THR A 235 2.53 -1.40 -51.69
CA THR A 235 1.46 -1.43 -50.69
C THR A 235 1.29 -2.81 -50.06
N LEU A 236 1.34 -3.88 -50.85
CA LEU A 236 1.28 -5.26 -50.36
C LEU A 236 2.46 -5.59 -49.45
N GLN A 237 3.67 -5.13 -49.79
CA GLN A 237 4.86 -5.35 -48.97
C GLN A 237 4.77 -4.65 -47.61
N TYR A 238 4.26 -3.40 -47.57
CA TYR A 238 4.01 -2.69 -46.31
C TYR A 238 2.91 -3.32 -45.44
N THR A 239 1.91 -3.98 -46.01
CA THR A 239 0.90 -4.72 -45.23
C THR A 239 1.47 -6.00 -44.63
N VAL A 240 2.29 -6.75 -45.38
CA VAL A 240 2.97 -7.95 -44.86
C VAL A 240 3.94 -7.59 -43.73
N ASP A 241 4.69 -6.49 -43.88
CA ASP A 241 5.60 -6.01 -42.83
C ASP A 241 4.85 -5.51 -41.57
N LYS A 242 3.65 -4.94 -41.72
CA LYS A 242 2.81 -4.56 -40.57
C LYS A 242 2.27 -5.76 -39.81
N ASP A 243 1.82 -6.80 -40.52
CA ASP A 243 1.29 -8.01 -39.90
C ASP A 243 2.42 -8.80 -39.20
N PHE A 244 3.63 -8.82 -39.77
CA PHE A 244 4.81 -9.44 -39.15
C PHE A 244 5.28 -8.70 -37.88
N VAL A 245 5.19 -7.37 -37.83
CA VAL A 245 5.52 -6.59 -36.63
C VAL A 245 4.45 -6.75 -35.54
N PHE A 246 3.18 -6.98 -35.90
CA PHE A 246 2.10 -7.22 -34.93
C PHE A 246 2.19 -8.61 -34.28
N GLU A 247 2.73 -9.61 -34.99
CA GLU A 247 2.91 -10.98 -34.47
C GLU A 247 4.15 -11.14 -33.56
N ILE A 248 5.11 -10.20 -33.60
CA ILE A 248 6.30 -10.18 -32.71
C ILE A 248 6.03 -9.40 -31.41
N LEU A 249 4.98 -8.56 -31.36
CA LEU A 249 4.64 -7.69 -30.23
C LEU A 249 3.45 -8.18 -29.37
N CYS A 250 2.88 -9.35 -29.69
CA CYS A 250 1.94 -10.10 -28.84
C CYS A 250 2.61 -11.41 -28.37
#